data_AF-A0A7X0ECC5-F1
#
_entry.id   AF-A0A7X0ECC5-F1
#
_cell.length_a   1.000
_cell.length_b   1.000
_cell.length_c   1.000
_cell.angle_alpha   90.00
_cell.angle_beta   90.00
_cell.angle_gamma   90.00
#
_symmetry.space_group_name_H-M   'P 1'
#
loop_
_entity.id
_entity.type
_entity.pdbx_description
1 polymer ?
#
loop_
_entity_poly.entity_id
_entity_poly.type
_entity_poly.pdbx_seq_one_letter_code
_entity_poly.pdbx_strand_id
1 'polypeptide(L)'
;MTTQRDPQRDQFSGRDQESVVAGQFGPQAAAYVASAVHAQGEDLAQLAGLVAGKGYKTALDLGCGGGHVAFTVAPHVGRVTACDLSPDMLAAVAAEAGRRGLANIETRAGRANAVPVPDAQYCAVFSRYSAHHWPDLAAGLAEARRVVKPGGVAVFMDVVTPDHPLLDTFLQSVELLRDPSHVRNYSLAEWRVALGAAGFQVTGVTERRLRLEFGSWIARMNPPDSHVAAIRSLQGRMADAVTGHFAIEADGSFTLDTATLEAVPV
;
A
#
# COMPACT_ATOMS: atom_id res chain seq x y z
N MET A 1 7.37 22.44 45.87
CA MET A 1 8.10 22.01 44.67
C MET A 1 7.07 21.54 43.66
N THR A 2 6.59 22.47 42.83
CA THR A 2 5.70 22.19 41.70
C THR A 2 6.56 21.59 40.59
N THR A 3 6.36 20.32 40.28
CA THR A 3 6.98 19.66 39.13
C THR A 3 6.45 20.31 37.85
N GLN A 4 7.27 21.16 37.23
CA GLN A 4 7.05 21.57 35.84
C GLN A 4 7.00 20.30 34.99
N ARG A 5 5.85 20.03 34.37
CA ARG A 5 5.75 18.99 33.35
C ARG A 5 6.60 19.43 32.17
N ASP A 6 7.47 18.53 31.74
CA ASP A 6 8.32 18.68 30.56
C ASP A 6 7.43 18.80 29.31
N PRO A 7 7.42 19.95 28.61
CA PRO A 7 6.56 20.18 27.44
C PRO A 7 6.86 19.25 26.26
N GLN A 8 7.99 18.51 26.27
CA GLN A 8 8.24 17.47 25.27
C GLN A 8 7.46 16.17 25.52
N ARG A 9 7.06 15.86 26.76
CA ARG A 9 6.31 14.62 27.07
C ARG A 9 4.87 14.64 26.53
N ASP A 10 4.25 15.82 26.42
CA ASP A 10 2.88 15.95 25.90
C ASP A 10 2.80 15.81 24.35
N GLN A 11 3.93 15.84 23.62
CA GLN A 11 3.99 15.63 22.15
C GLN A 11 3.87 14.15 21.72
N PHE A 12 3.92 13.20 22.67
CA PHE A 12 3.98 11.76 22.38
C PHE A 12 2.77 10.97 22.88
N SER A 13 1.74 11.60 23.44
CA SER A 13 0.53 10.91 23.90
C SER A 13 -0.58 10.94 22.85
N GLY A 14 -1.24 9.80 22.62
CA GLY A 14 -2.51 9.72 21.86
C GLY A 14 -2.41 9.58 20.34
N ARG A 15 -1.23 9.32 19.76
CA ARG A 15 -1.11 8.98 18.32
C ARG A 15 -1.29 7.48 18.12
N ASP A 16 -2.36 7.06 17.45
CA ASP A 16 -2.52 5.70 16.94
C ASP A 16 -1.84 5.56 15.57
N GLN A 17 -1.63 4.33 15.09
CA GLN A 17 -0.90 4.07 13.84
C GLN A 17 -1.50 4.81 12.65
N GLU A 18 -2.81 4.92 12.60
CA GLU A 18 -3.52 5.55 11.48
C GLU A 18 -3.38 7.06 11.47
N SER A 19 -3.29 7.69 12.64
CA SER A 19 -2.92 9.11 12.73
C SER A 19 -1.52 9.38 12.17
N VAL A 20 -0.60 8.42 12.31
CA VAL A 20 0.75 8.49 11.73
C VAL A 20 0.69 8.33 10.20
N VAL A 21 -0.08 7.36 9.70
CA VAL A 21 -0.33 7.20 8.24
C VAL A 21 -0.96 8.46 7.67
N ALA A 22 -2.06 8.96 8.23
CA ALA A 22 -2.75 10.16 7.75
C ALA A 22 -1.80 11.37 7.67
N GLY A 23 -1.02 11.60 8.72
CA GLY A 23 -0.05 12.70 8.79
C GLY A 23 1.13 12.57 7.83
N GLN A 24 1.53 11.33 7.49
CA GLN A 24 2.65 11.06 6.59
C GLN A 24 2.29 11.22 5.10
N PHE A 25 1.03 10.99 4.73
CA PHE A 25 0.61 11.03 3.31
C PHE A 25 -0.18 12.28 2.92
N GLY A 26 -0.91 12.91 3.86
CA GLY A 26 -1.73 14.09 3.58
C GLY A 26 -0.98 15.23 2.86
N PRO A 27 0.15 15.73 3.42
CA PRO A 27 0.94 16.80 2.80
C PRO A 27 1.54 16.44 1.43
N GLN A 28 1.61 15.15 1.08
CA GLN A 28 2.26 14.61 -0.12
C GLN A 28 1.24 14.09 -1.15
N ALA A 29 -0.06 14.25 -0.92
CA ALA A 29 -1.13 13.69 -1.74
C ALA A 29 -0.98 13.99 -3.25
N ALA A 30 -0.69 15.25 -3.59
CA ALA A 30 -0.49 15.67 -4.98
C ALA A 30 0.72 14.98 -5.65
N ALA A 31 1.79 14.75 -4.89
CA ALA A 31 2.98 14.05 -5.38
C ALA A 31 2.70 12.55 -5.60
N TYR A 32 1.85 11.94 -4.78
CA TYR A 32 1.43 10.54 -4.94
C TYR A 32 0.54 10.34 -6.17
N VAL A 33 -0.41 11.25 -6.42
CA VAL A 33 -1.24 11.24 -7.65
C VAL A 33 -0.39 11.40 -8.91
N ALA A 34 0.65 12.23 -8.88
CA ALA A 34 1.52 12.48 -10.04
C ALA A 34 2.69 11.47 -10.19
N SER A 35 2.91 10.59 -9.21
CA SER A 35 4.10 9.72 -9.18
C SER A 35 4.11 8.70 -10.33
N ALA A 36 5.08 8.79 -11.23
CA ALA A 36 5.25 7.86 -12.35
C ALA A 36 5.46 6.40 -11.90
N VAL A 37 6.14 6.17 -10.77
CA VAL A 37 6.34 4.83 -10.17
C VAL A 37 5.02 4.19 -9.75
N HIS A 38 4.02 5.01 -9.40
CA HIS A 38 2.71 4.53 -8.99
C HIS A 38 1.66 4.59 -10.11
N ALA A 39 1.81 5.50 -11.08
CA ALA A 39 0.87 5.75 -12.19
C ALA A 39 1.04 4.79 -13.38
N GLN A 40 2.14 4.05 -13.42
CA GLN A 40 2.46 3.08 -14.46
C GLN A 40 3.09 1.84 -13.82
N GLY A 41 2.89 0.68 -14.46
CA GLY A 41 3.46 -0.58 -13.98
C GLY A 41 2.80 -1.79 -14.62
N GLU A 42 3.56 -2.87 -14.76
CA GLU A 42 3.05 -4.15 -15.25
C GLU A 42 1.97 -4.74 -14.33
N ASP A 43 1.98 -4.37 -13.05
CA ASP A 43 0.96 -4.73 -12.07
C ASP A 43 -0.40 -4.06 -12.36
N LEU A 44 -0.41 -2.77 -12.69
CA LEU A 44 -1.63 -2.07 -13.12
C LEU A 44 -2.14 -2.58 -14.48
N ALA A 45 -1.23 -2.93 -15.40
CA ALA A 45 -1.62 -3.55 -16.67
C ALA A 45 -2.25 -4.93 -16.46
N GLN A 46 -1.67 -5.76 -15.57
CA GLN A 46 -2.29 -7.03 -15.15
C GLN A 46 -3.67 -6.78 -14.55
N LEU A 47 -3.79 -5.83 -13.64
CA LEU A 47 -5.07 -5.49 -13.00
C LEU A 47 -6.15 -5.10 -14.01
N ALA A 48 -5.83 -4.25 -14.99
CA ALA A 48 -6.74 -3.89 -16.06
C ALA A 48 -7.20 -5.13 -16.85
N GLY A 49 -6.27 -6.04 -17.16
CA GLY A 49 -6.57 -7.32 -17.81
C GLY A 49 -7.49 -8.24 -17.00
N LEU A 50 -7.37 -8.24 -15.67
CA LEU A 50 -8.22 -9.06 -14.79
C LEU A 50 -9.69 -8.60 -14.79
N VAL A 51 -9.94 -7.29 -14.95
CA VAL A 51 -11.30 -6.73 -14.93
C VAL A 51 -11.91 -6.56 -16.33
N ALA A 52 -11.09 -6.45 -17.36
CA ALA A 52 -11.55 -6.22 -18.73
C ALA A 52 -12.50 -7.33 -19.19
N GLY A 53 -13.66 -6.92 -19.73
CA GLY A 53 -14.66 -7.86 -20.29
C GLY A 53 -15.42 -8.70 -19.25
N LYS A 54 -15.14 -8.57 -17.95
CA LYS A 54 -15.83 -9.34 -16.89
C LYS A 54 -17.24 -8.84 -16.57
N GLY A 55 -17.57 -7.62 -16.99
CA GLY A 55 -18.89 -7.01 -16.72
C GLY A 55 -19.12 -6.65 -15.24
N TYR A 56 -18.04 -6.51 -14.45
CA TYR A 56 -18.12 -6.16 -13.04
C TYR A 56 -18.83 -4.81 -12.84
N LYS A 57 -19.83 -4.80 -11.96
CA LYS A 57 -20.66 -3.61 -11.70
C LYS A 57 -20.09 -2.70 -10.62
N THR A 58 -19.38 -3.27 -9.66
CA THR A 58 -18.85 -2.56 -8.49
C THR A 58 -17.44 -3.06 -8.17
N ALA A 59 -16.50 -2.14 -8.02
CA ALA A 59 -15.14 -2.41 -7.55
C ALA A 59 -14.79 -1.52 -6.34
N LEU A 60 -14.00 -2.04 -5.41
CA LEU A 60 -13.44 -1.31 -4.27
C LEU A 60 -11.93 -1.22 -4.42
N ASP A 61 -11.38 -0.02 -4.29
CA ASP A 61 -9.95 0.24 -4.11
C ASP A 61 -9.71 0.56 -2.63
N LEU A 62 -9.21 -0.41 -1.87
CA LEU A 62 -9.04 -0.39 -0.42
C LEU A 62 -7.64 0.13 -0.04
N GLY A 63 -7.60 1.30 0.59
CA GLY A 63 -6.36 2.05 0.79
C GLY A 63 -5.90 2.67 -0.53
N CYS A 64 -6.80 3.43 -1.17
CA CYS A 64 -6.62 3.86 -2.55
C CYS A 64 -5.45 4.81 -2.75
N GLY A 65 -4.99 5.50 -1.70
CA GLY A 65 -3.94 6.49 -1.78
C GLY A 65 -4.18 7.48 -2.93
N GLY A 66 -3.23 7.54 -3.87
CA GLY A 66 -3.32 8.42 -5.04
C GLY A 66 -4.34 8.00 -6.10
N GLY A 67 -5.10 6.92 -5.89
CA GLY A 67 -6.20 6.49 -6.76
C GLY A 67 -5.79 5.73 -8.02
N HIS A 68 -4.52 5.31 -8.14
CA HIS A 68 -4.00 4.67 -9.36
C HIS A 68 -4.74 3.40 -9.75
N VAL A 69 -5.10 2.58 -8.77
CA VAL A 69 -5.95 1.41 -8.98
C VAL A 69 -7.33 1.86 -9.46
N ALA A 70 -7.97 2.80 -8.75
CA ALA A 70 -9.27 3.32 -9.14
C ALA A 70 -9.31 3.87 -10.58
N PHE A 71 -8.32 4.68 -10.98
CA PHE A 71 -8.22 5.21 -12.34
C PHE A 71 -7.99 4.14 -13.39
N THR A 72 -7.25 3.09 -13.05
CA THR A 72 -6.93 1.98 -13.97
C THR A 72 -8.15 1.11 -14.24
N VAL A 73 -8.95 0.82 -13.22
CA VAL A 73 -10.09 -0.10 -13.36
C VAL A 73 -11.39 0.60 -13.77
N ALA A 74 -11.51 1.90 -13.53
CA ALA A 74 -12.71 2.68 -13.85
C ALA A 74 -13.22 2.53 -15.30
N PRO A 75 -12.37 2.48 -16.35
CA PRO A 75 -12.83 2.26 -17.72
C PRO A 75 -13.46 0.87 -17.97
N HIS A 76 -13.26 -0.09 -17.07
CA HIS A 76 -13.63 -1.50 -17.26
C HIS A 76 -14.79 -1.96 -16.38
N VAL A 77 -15.23 -1.13 -15.43
CA VAL A 77 -16.26 -1.49 -14.43
C VAL A 77 -17.37 -0.45 -14.34
N GLY A 78 -18.52 -0.86 -13.79
CA GLY A 78 -19.67 0.04 -13.64
C GLY A 78 -19.41 1.23 -12.71
N ARG A 79 -18.87 0.97 -11.51
CA ARG A 79 -18.52 1.98 -10.51
C ARG A 79 -17.33 1.52 -9.67
N VAL A 80 -16.46 2.47 -9.32
CA VAL A 80 -15.34 2.26 -8.41
C VAL A 80 -15.55 3.10 -7.15
N THR A 81 -15.45 2.46 -5.99
CA THR A 81 -15.34 3.17 -4.71
C THR A 81 -13.86 3.19 -4.31
N ALA A 82 -13.27 4.37 -4.26
CA ALA A 82 -11.91 4.61 -3.79
C ALA A 82 -11.95 4.93 -2.29
N CYS A 83 -11.41 4.03 -1.45
CA CYS A 83 -11.51 4.11 0.00
C CYS A 83 -10.13 4.37 0.63
N ASP A 84 -10.03 5.39 1.46
CA ASP A 84 -8.81 5.73 2.19
C ASP A 84 -9.15 6.37 3.54
N LEU A 85 -8.21 6.32 4.49
CA LEU A 85 -8.37 6.97 5.79
C LEU A 85 -8.11 8.48 5.70
N SER A 86 -7.33 8.93 4.71
CA SER A 86 -6.91 10.32 4.57
C SER A 86 -7.89 11.15 3.73
N PRO A 87 -8.55 12.17 4.30
CA PRO A 87 -9.42 13.07 3.55
C PRO A 87 -8.69 13.81 2.41
N ASP A 88 -7.41 14.14 2.62
CA ASP A 88 -6.60 14.85 1.62
C ASP A 88 -6.32 13.98 0.40
N MET A 89 -6.04 12.68 0.61
CA MET A 89 -5.89 11.72 -0.49
C MET A 89 -7.18 11.58 -1.28
N LEU A 90 -8.32 11.45 -0.59
CA LEU A 90 -9.62 11.36 -1.22
C LEU A 90 -9.97 12.61 -2.02
N ALA A 91 -9.70 13.81 -1.49
CA ALA A 91 -9.91 15.06 -2.22
C ALA A 91 -9.05 15.12 -3.50
N ALA A 92 -7.79 14.69 -3.42
CA ALA A 92 -6.89 14.62 -4.57
C ALA A 92 -7.38 13.61 -5.63
N VAL A 93 -7.86 12.43 -5.20
CA VAL A 93 -8.45 11.41 -6.09
C VAL A 93 -9.69 11.93 -6.79
N ALA A 94 -10.60 12.60 -6.08
CA ALA A 94 -11.82 13.16 -6.66
C ALA A 94 -11.51 14.24 -7.71
N ALA A 95 -10.56 15.14 -7.40
CA ALA A 95 -10.13 16.18 -8.33
C ALA A 95 -9.51 15.59 -9.60
N GLU A 96 -8.64 14.60 -9.45
CA GLU A 96 -7.99 13.93 -10.59
C GLU A 96 -8.98 13.08 -11.41
N ALA A 97 -9.94 12.40 -10.78
CA ALA A 97 -11.02 11.72 -11.47
C ALA A 97 -11.82 12.70 -12.35
N GLY A 98 -12.16 13.88 -11.80
CA GLY A 98 -12.82 14.95 -12.54
C GLY A 98 -11.99 15.43 -13.74
N ARG A 99 -10.68 15.64 -13.55
CA ARG A 99 -9.75 16.04 -14.62
C ARG A 99 -9.64 14.99 -15.73
N ARG A 100 -9.72 13.70 -15.38
CA ARG A 100 -9.70 12.56 -16.33
C ARG A 100 -11.07 12.26 -16.96
N GLY A 101 -12.15 12.91 -16.52
CA GLY A 101 -13.51 12.62 -16.98
C GLY A 101 -14.05 11.27 -16.48
N LEU A 102 -13.50 10.72 -15.40
CA LEU A 102 -13.90 9.43 -14.82
C LEU A 102 -15.06 9.63 -13.83
N ALA A 103 -16.27 9.80 -14.38
CA ALA A 103 -17.48 10.10 -13.61
C ALA A 103 -17.99 8.92 -12.75
N ASN A 104 -17.41 7.73 -12.88
CA ASN A 104 -17.83 6.51 -12.17
C ASN A 104 -16.93 6.16 -10.97
N ILE A 105 -16.08 7.09 -10.53
CA ILE A 105 -15.28 6.97 -9.30
C ILE A 105 -15.94 7.78 -8.19
N GLU A 106 -16.20 7.14 -7.05
CA GLU A 106 -16.63 7.79 -5.81
C GLU A 106 -15.58 7.59 -4.72
N THR A 107 -15.27 8.66 -3.97
CA THR A 107 -14.31 8.60 -2.86
C THR A 107 -15.02 8.36 -1.54
N ARG A 108 -14.42 7.57 -0.65
CA ARG A 108 -15.00 7.27 0.65
C ARG A 108 -13.99 7.18 1.77
N ALA A 109 -14.24 7.91 2.85
CA ALA A 109 -13.45 7.79 4.06
C ALA A 109 -13.72 6.44 4.75
N GLY A 110 -12.66 5.73 5.11
CA GLY A 110 -12.76 4.46 5.82
C GLY A 110 -11.40 3.86 6.16
N ARG A 111 -11.35 3.08 7.23
CA ARG A 111 -10.17 2.31 7.62
C ARG A 111 -10.19 0.98 6.89
N ALA A 112 -9.01 0.41 6.60
CA ALA A 112 -8.93 -0.87 5.88
C ALA A 112 -9.66 -2.02 6.59
N ASN A 113 -9.72 -1.97 7.93
CA ASN A 113 -10.41 -2.94 8.78
C ASN A 113 -11.86 -2.58 9.13
N ALA A 114 -12.38 -1.45 8.65
CA ALA A 114 -13.72 -0.98 8.94
C ALA A 114 -14.20 0.00 7.85
N VAL A 115 -14.47 -0.55 6.67
CA VAL A 115 -15.02 0.19 5.54
C VAL A 115 -16.53 0.34 5.77
N PRO A 116 -17.09 1.57 5.82
CA PRO A 116 -18.51 1.78 6.21
C PRO A 116 -19.58 1.33 5.15
N VAL A 117 -19.39 0.20 4.48
CA VAL A 117 -20.22 -0.33 3.38
C VAL A 117 -20.90 -1.64 3.79
N PRO A 118 -22.06 -1.95 3.19
CA PRO A 118 -22.69 -3.27 3.27
C PRO A 118 -21.77 -4.44 2.91
N ASP A 119 -22.08 -5.61 3.47
CA ASP A 119 -21.49 -6.90 3.12
C ASP A 119 -21.76 -7.24 1.64
N ALA A 120 -20.87 -8.02 1.03
CA ALA A 120 -21.04 -8.60 -0.31
C ALA A 120 -21.50 -7.57 -1.37
N GLN A 121 -20.93 -6.37 -1.36
CA GLN A 121 -21.30 -5.29 -2.27
C GLN A 121 -20.45 -5.24 -3.54
N TYR A 122 -19.21 -5.72 -3.50
CA TYR A 122 -18.24 -5.53 -4.57
C TYR A 122 -17.99 -6.79 -5.39
N CYS A 123 -18.02 -6.67 -6.71
CA CYS A 123 -17.61 -7.74 -7.62
C CYS A 123 -16.09 -7.95 -7.58
N ALA A 124 -15.33 -6.88 -7.32
CA ALA A 124 -13.88 -6.93 -7.19
C ALA A 124 -13.39 -6.02 -6.07
N VAL A 125 -12.42 -6.48 -5.29
CA VAL A 125 -11.74 -5.70 -4.24
C VAL A 125 -10.26 -5.67 -4.55
N PHE A 126 -9.64 -4.50 -4.45
CA PHE A 126 -8.23 -4.29 -4.75
C PHE A 126 -7.55 -3.59 -3.59
N SER A 127 -6.28 -3.87 -3.37
CA SER A 127 -5.41 -3.05 -2.53
C SER A 127 -4.00 -3.07 -3.13
N ARG A 128 -3.37 -1.90 -3.24
CA ARG A 128 -2.03 -1.76 -3.83
C ARG A 128 -1.14 -0.88 -2.99
N TYR A 129 0.00 -1.42 -2.55
CA TYR A 129 1.00 -0.73 -1.72
C TYR A 129 0.37 0.00 -0.52
N SER A 130 -0.55 -0.70 0.16
CA SER A 130 -1.28 -0.16 1.32
C SER A 130 -1.21 -1.08 2.53
N ALA A 131 -1.22 -2.40 2.33
CA ALA A 131 -1.37 -3.35 3.42
C ALA A 131 -0.17 -3.38 4.38
N HIS A 132 1.02 -3.04 3.90
CA HIS A 132 2.19 -2.85 4.76
C HIS A 132 2.07 -1.68 5.76
N HIS A 133 1.03 -0.83 5.67
CA HIS A 133 0.68 0.19 6.66
C HIS A 133 -0.43 -0.23 7.61
N TRP A 134 -1.08 -1.38 7.39
CA TRP A 134 -2.23 -1.78 8.19
C TRP A 134 -1.75 -2.27 9.56
N PRO A 135 -2.25 -1.70 10.68
CA PRO A 135 -1.85 -2.14 12.02
C PRO A 135 -2.30 -3.57 12.32
N ASP A 136 -3.34 -4.04 11.62
CA ASP A 136 -3.84 -5.41 11.70
C ASP A 136 -4.20 -5.90 10.28
N LEU A 137 -3.26 -6.64 9.68
CA LEU A 137 -3.46 -7.24 8.35
C LEU A 137 -4.65 -8.20 8.36
N ALA A 138 -4.83 -9.00 9.42
CA ALA A 138 -5.90 -9.99 9.48
C ALA A 138 -7.28 -9.31 9.50
N ALA A 139 -7.45 -8.23 10.27
CA ALA A 139 -8.69 -7.46 10.29
C ALA A 139 -8.97 -6.78 8.94
N GLY A 140 -7.94 -6.22 8.28
CA GLY A 140 -8.10 -5.65 6.93
C GLY A 140 -8.50 -6.68 5.88
N LEU A 141 -7.91 -7.88 5.93
CA LEU A 141 -8.28 -8.98 5.03
C LEU A 141 -9.68 -9.55 5.33
N ALA A 142 -10.07 -9.66 6.61
CA ALA A 142 -11.41 -10.04 7.00
C ALA A 142 -12.46 -9.03 6.49
N GLU A 143 -12.13 -7.74 6.52
CA GLU A 143 -12.98 -6.69 5.98
C GLU A 143 -13.08 -6.77 4.45
N ALA A 144 -11.96 -6.98 3.76
CA ALA A 144 -11.97 -7.25 2.31
C ALA A 144 -12.84 -8.48 1.99
N ARG A 145 -12.79 -9.54 2.81
CA ARG A 145 -13.63 -10.74 2.68
C ARG A 145 -15.12 -10.45 2.91
N ARG A 146 -15.46 -9.59 3.87
CA ARG A 146 -16.84 -9.20 4.19
C ARG A 146 -17.48 -8.46 3.02
N VAL A 147 -16.76 -7.55 2.38
CA VAL A 147 -17.32 -6.63 1.37
C VAL A 147 -17.33 -7.21 -0.05
N VAL A 148 -16.48 -8.20 -0.35
CA VAL A 148 -16.48 -8.89 -1.65
C VAL A 148 -17.66 -9.85 -1.77
N LYS A 149 -18.30 -9.86 -2.93
CA LYS A 149 -19.41 -10.78 -3.26
C LYS A 149 -18.95 -12.24 -3.30
N PRO A 150 -19.83 -13.20 -3.00
CA PRO A 150 -19.65 -14.57 -3.48
C PRO A 150 -19.43 -14.58 -5.00
N GLY A 151 -18.40 -15.30 -5.46
CA GLY A 151 -17.99 -15.31 -6.87
C GLY A 151 -17.29 -14.03 -7.36
N GLY A 152 -17.01 -13.08 -6.47
CA GLY A 152 -16.14 -11.94 -6.73
C GLY A 152 -14.66 -12.30 -6.67
N VAL A 153 -13.80 -11.30 -6.90
CA VAL A 153 -12.34 -11.45 -6.84
C VAL A 153 -11.73 -10.43 -5.88
N ALA A 154 -10.61 -10.79 -5.27
CA ALA A 154 -9.77 -9.88 -4.51
C ALA A 154 -8.35 -9.91 -5.07
N VAL A 155 -7.72 -8.75 -5.26
CA VAL A 155 -6.32 -8.65 -5.71
C VAL A 155 -5.54 -7.76 -4.77
N PHE A 156 -4.45 -8.30 -4.23
CA PHE A 156 -3.54 -7.60 -3.32
C PHE A 156 -2.20 -7.45 -4.01
N MET A 157 -1.68 -6.22 -4.06
CA MET A 157 -0.39 -5.90 -4.65
C MET A 157 0.46 -5.22 -3.60
N ASP A 158 1.61 -5.78 -3.26
CA ASP A 158 2.47 -5.15 -2.27
C ASP A 158 3.95 -5.46 -2.46
N VAL A 159 4.80 -4.72 -1.75
CA VAL A 159 6.19 -5.10 -1.51
C VAL A 159 6.19 -6.33 -0.63
N VAL A 160 6.95 -7.35 -1.03
CA VAL A 160 7.10 -8.59 -0.27
C VAL A 160 8.51 -8.75 0.24
N THR A 161 8.64 -9.33 1.42
CA THR A 161 9.94 -9.66 1.97
C THR A 161 10.35 -11.08 1.55
N PRO A 162 11.63 -11.33 1.20
CA PRO A 162 12.12 -12.68 0.98
C PRO A 162 12.02 -13.53 2.25
N ASP A 163 11.83 -14.84 2.10
CA ASP A 163 11.85 -15.81 3.22
C ASP A 163 13.29 -16.05 3.73
N HIS A 164 14.03 -14.98 4.02
CA HIS A 164 15.39 -15.00 4.55
C HIS A 164 15.54 -13.92 5.64
N PRO A 165 15.77 -14.29 6.92
CA PRO A 165 15.73 -13.35 8.04
C PRO A 165 16.63 -12.11 7.90
N LEU A 166 17.83 -12.27 7.31
CA LEU A 166 18.74 -11.15 7.05
C LEU A 166 18.17 -10.14 6.04
N LEU A 167 17.52 -10.64 4.97
CA LEU A 167 16.93 -9.79 3.93
C LEU A 167 15.70 -9.10 4.48
N ASP A 168 14.88 -9.82 5.26
CA ASP A 168 13.71 -9.26 5.94
C ASP A 168 14.10 -8.15 6.90
N THR A 169 15.01 -8.42 7.83
CA THR A 169 15.44 -7.44 8.83
C THR A 169 15.97 -6.15 8.17
N PHE A 170 16.74 -6.29 7.09
CA PHE A 170 17.24 -5.14 6.34
C PHE A 170 16.10 -4.34 5.71
N LEU A 171 15.19 -5.01 4.98
CA LEU A 171 14.07 -4.36 4.32
C LEU A 171 13.18 -3.60 5.32
N GLN A 172 12.79 -4.26 6.43
CA GLN A 172 11.95 -3.61 7.44
C GLN A 172 12.66 -2.40 8.06
N SER A 173 13.98 -2.49 8.28
CA SER A 173 14.75 -1.38 8.85
C SER A 173 14.81 -0.17 7.91
N VAL A 174 15.05 -0.42 6.61
CA VAL A 174 15.15 0.65 5.61
C VAL A 174 13.80 1.31 5.37
N GLU A 175 12.71 0.54 5.28
CA GLU A 175 11.37 1.10 5.14
C GLU A 175 10.93 1.88 6.39
N LEU A 176 11.18 1.37 7.60
CA LEU A 176 10.82 2.08 8.84
C LEU A 176 11.61 3.39 9.03
N LEU A 177 12.90 3.40 8.65
CA LEU A 177 13.71 4.62 8.67
C LEU A 177 13.15 5.66 7.67
N ARG A 178 12.69 5.20 6.52
CA ARG A 178 12.15 6.07 5.46
C ARG A 178 10.73 6.55 5.78
N ASP A 179 9.94 5.74 6.43
CA ASP A 179 8.54 6.00 6.75
C ASP A 179 8.15 5.37 8.11
N PRO A 180 7.89 6.19 9.14
CA PRO A 180 7.49 5.70 10.46
C PRO A 180 6.07 5.11 10.50
N SER A 181 5.27 5.29 9.45
CA SER A 181 3.94 4.69 9.29
C SER A 181 3.99 3.27 8.72
N HIS A 182 5.17 2.81 8.30
CA HIS A 182 5.41 1.43 7.90
C HIS A 182 5.14 0.47 9.07
N VAL A 183 4.39 -0.61 8.82
CA VAL A 183 4.14 -1.69 9.78
C VAL A 183 5.00 -2.90 9.42
N ARG A 184 4.77 -3.51 8.25
CA ARG A 184 5.51 -4.70 7.82
C ARG A 184 5.31 -5.01 6.34
N ASN A 185 6.40 -5.26 5.62
CA ASN A 185 6.33 -5.97 4.34
C ASN A 185 6.26 -7.48 4.63
N TYR A 186 5.15 -8.13 4.29
CA TYR A 186 4.93 -9.54 4.59
C TYR A 186 5.55 -10.44 3.52
N SER A 187 5.94 -11.65 3.90
CA SER A 187 6.43 -12.64 2.95
C SER A 187 5.26 -13.28 2.19
N LEU A 188 5.54 -13.91 1.04
CA LEU A 188 4.49 -14.61 0.29
C LEU A 188 3.84 -15.74 1.11
N ALA A 189 4.60 -16.39 1.99
CA ALA A 189 4.07 -17.40 2.90
C ALA A 189 3.12 -16.78 3.92
N GLU A 190 3.50 -15.66 4.54
CA GLU A 190 2.65 -14.91 5.48
C GLU A 190 1.36 -14.43 4.80
N TRP A 191 1.46 -13.88 3.59
CA TRP A 191 0.31 -13.47 2.78
C TRP A 191 -0.65 -14.62 2.50
N ARG A 192 -0.14 -15.78 2.06
CA ARG A 192 -0.98 -16.97 1.78
C ARG A 192 -1.70 -17.47 3.02
N VAL A 193 -1.02 -17.50 4.17
CA VAL A 193 -1.61 -17.90 5.45
C VAL A 193 -2.70 -16.90 5.87
N ALA A 194 -2.40 -15.60 5.82
CA ALA A 194 -3.33 -14.55 6.22
C ALA A 194 -4.59 -14.52 5.33
N LEU A 195 -4.42 -14.65 4.01
CA LEU A 195 -5.54 -14.75 3.06
C LEU A 195 -6.38 -16.01 3.31
N GLY A 196 -5.74 -17.16 3.52
CA GLY A 196 -6.43 -18.40 3.86
C GLY A 196 -7.27 -18.27 5.14
N ALA A 197 -6.69 -17.70 6.19
CA ALA A 197 -7.38 -17.45 7.45
C ALA A 197 -8.55 -16.46 7.32
N ALA A 198 -8.46 -15.50 6.41
CA ALA A 198 -9.52 -14.55 6.09
C ALA A 198 -10.60 -15.14 5.15
N GLY A 199 -10.54 -16.42 4.78
CA GLY A 199 -11.55 -17.05 3.92
C GLY A 199 -11.35 -16.78 2.43
N PHE A 200 -10.09 -16.60 2.00
CA PHE A 200 -9.72 -16.51 0.59
C PHE A 200 -8.89 -17.71 0.15
N GLN A 201 -9.11 -18.15 -1.09
CA GLN A 201 -8.20 -19.04 -1.80
C GLN A 201 -7.35 -18.22 -2.77
N VAL A 202 -6.03 -18.28 -2.63
CA VAL A 202 -5.09 -17.70 -3.60
C VAL A 202 -5.09 -18.55 -4.87
N THR A 203 -5.40 -17.92 -6.01
CA THR A 203 -5.54 -18.55 -7.33
C THR A 203 -4.39 -18.19 -8.27
N GLY A 204 -3.71 -17.07 -8.02
CA GLY A 204 -2.56 -16.63 -8.80
C GLY A 204 -1.58 -15.82 -7.95
N VAL A 205 -0.30 -15.94 -8.26
CA VAL A 205 0.76 -15.07 -7.72
C VAL A 205 1.65 -14.66 -8.88
N THR A 206 1.94 -13.36 -8.98
CA THR A 206 2.88 -12.81 -9.95
C THR A 206 3.91 -11.97 -9.21
N GLU A 207 5.16 -12.43 -9.20
CA GLU A 207 6.28 -11.74 -8.56
C GLU A 207 6.99 -10.84 -9.56
N ARG A 208 7.47 -9.69 -9.09
CA ARG A 208 8.18 -8.70 -9.90
C ARG A 208 9.33 -8.09 -9.10
N ARG A 209 10.22 -7.43 -9.84
CA ARG A 209 11.36 -6.69 -9.33
C ARG A 209 11.16 -5.21 -9.65
N LEU A 210 11.07 -4.37 -8.63
CA LEU A 210 10.84 -2.93 -8.79
C LEU A 210 12.12 -2.17 -8.42
N ARG A 211 12.81 -1.63 -9.43
CA ARG A 211 13.94 -0.73 -9.20
C ARG A 211 13.45 0.63 -8.73
N LEU A 212 14.02 1.13 -7.65
CA LEU A 212 13.71 2.39 -7.02
C LEU A 212 14.93 3.32 -7.04
N GLU A 213 14.74 4.48 -7.66
CA GLU A 213 15.69 5.60 -7.60
C GLU A 213 15.71 6.19 -6.19
N PHE A 214 16.86 6.12 -5.52
CA PHE A 214 16.96 6.47 -4.10
C PHE A 214 16.54 7.91 -3.81
N GLY A 215 17.04 8.86 -4.60
CA GLY A 215 16.72 10.28 -4.42
C GLY A 215 15.21 10.56 -4.52
N SER A 216 14.55 9.97 -5.53
CA SER A 216 13.09 10.08 -5.69
C SER A 216 12.34 9.36 -4.57
N TRP A 217 12.83 8.20 -4.14
CA TRP A 217 12.21 7.39 -3.09
C TRP A 217 12.23 8.06 -1.71
N ILE A 218 13.35 8.70 -1.36
CA ILE A 218 13.49 9.54 -0.16
C ILE A 218 12.61 10.79 -0.27
N ALA A 219 12.67 11.52 -1.37
CA ALA A 219 11.92 12.77 -1.54
C ALA A 219 10.40 12.60 -1.38
N ARG A 220 9.85 11.42 -1.73
CA ARG A 220 8.41 11.13 -1.58
C ARG A 220 7.93 11.10 -0.13
N MET A 221 8.76 10.64 0.81
CA MET A 221 8.39 10.58 2.23
C MET A 221 9.03 11.70 3.05
N ASN A 222 10.04 12.37 2.49
CA ASN A 222 10.78 13.47 3.10
C ASN A 222 11.21 13.15 4.55
N PRO A 223 11.88 12.01 4.81
CA PRO A 223 12.33 11.66 6.15
C PRO A 223 13.45 12.62 6.62
N PRO A 224 13.71 12.71 7.93
CA PRO A 224 14.82 13.50 8.47
C PRO A 224 16.17 13.08 7.87
N ASP A 225 17.09 14.03 7.69
CA ASP A 225 18.44 13.78 7.16
C ASP A 225 19.19 12.68 7.94
N SER A 226 18.97 12.58 9.25
CA SER A 226 19.53 11.53 10.10
C SER A 226 19.09 10.13 9.68
N HIS A 227 17.83 9.97 9.25
CA HIS A 227 17.31 8.70 8.74
C HIS A 227 17.89 8.40 7.37
N VAL A 228 17.98 9.40 6.48
CA VAL A 228 18.62 9.25 5.16
C VAL A 228 20.07 8.77 5.32
N ALA A 229 20.83 9.39 6.23
CA ALA A 229 22.20 8.99 6.53
C ALA A 229 22.27 7.56 7.11
N ALA A 230 21.33 7.18 7.98
CA ALA A 230 21.25 5.84 8.53
C ALA A 230 20.97 4.77 7.46
N ILE A 231 20.03 5.03 6.54
CA ILE A 231 19.74 4.13 5.42
C ILE A 231 21.00 3.93 4.56
N ARG A 232 21.69 5.03 4.21
CA ARG A 232 22.93 4.94 3.42
C ARG A 232 24.04 4.21 4.16
N SER A 233 24.15 4.41 5.47
CA SER A 233 25.10 3.70 6.32
C SER A 233 24.83 2.19 6.34
N LEU A 234 23.57 1.77 6.44
CA LEU A 234 23.18 0.36 6.34
C LEU A 234 23.56 -0.18 4.97
N GLN A 235 23.09 0.43 3.88
CA GLN A 235 23.38 0.00 2.50
C GLN A 235 24.88 -0.22 2.25
N GLY A 236 25.75 0.66 2.75
CA GLY A 236 27.20 0.56 2.57
C GLY A 236 27.94 -0.43 3.49
N ARG A 237 27.25 -1.08 4.43
CA ARG A 237 27.85 -1.98 5.44
C ARG A 237 27.26 -3.39 5.44
N MET A 238 26.17 -3.63 4.73
CA MET A 238 25.56 -4.94 4.66
C MET A 238 26.41 -5.93 3.85
N ALA A 239 26.23 -7.23 4.15
CA ALA A 239 26.89 -8.32 3.44
C ALA A 239 26.44 -8.44 1.98
N ASP A 240 27.26 -9.10 1.15
CA ASP A 240 27.01 -9.32 -0.28
C ASP A 240 25.66 -9.99 -0.58
N ALA A 241 25.16 -10.83 0.34
CA ALA A 241 23.83 -11.43 0.20
C ALA A 241 22.71 -10.37 0.15
N VAL A 242 22.83 -9.30 0.94
CA VAL A 242 21.84 -8.21 0.98
C VAL A 242 22.04 -7.26 -0.18
N THR A 243 23.27 -6.79 -0.41
CA THR A 243 23.58 -5.83 -1.48
C THR A 243 23.34 -6.44 -2.85
N GLY A 244 23.65 -7.73 -3.02
CA GLY A 244 23.34 -8.50 -4.23
C GLY A 244 21.84 -8.74 -4.41
N HIS A 245 21.12 -9.17 -3.36
CA HIS A 245 19.68 -9.40 -3.48
C HIS A 245 18.91 -8.12 -3.79
N PHE A 246 19.17 -7.01 -3.09
CA PHE A 246 18.49 -5.73 -3.35
C PHE A 246 19.14 -4.93 -4.48
N ALA A 247 20.15 -5.48 -5.19
CA ALA A 247 20.89 -4.81 -6.26
C ALA A 247 21.24 -3.36 -5.89
N ILE A 248 21.88 -3.17 -4.73
CA ILE A 248 22.16 -1.84 -4.18
C ILE A 248 23.24 -1.16 -5.03
N GLU A 249 22.89 -0.01 -5.58
CA GLU A 249 23.73 0.81 -6.46
C GLU A 249 24.51 1.87 -5.67
N ALA A 250 25.53 2.44 -6.31
CA ALA A 250 26.43 3.41 -5.68
C ALA A 250 25.71 4.70 -5.23
N ASP A 251 24.70 5.14 -5.96
CA ASP A 251 23.85 6.28 -5.62
C ASP A 251 22.81 5.96 -4.53
N GLY A 252 22.69 4.68 -4.16
CA GLY A 252 21.74 4.14 -3.18
C GLY A 252 20.47 3.60 -3.77
N SER A 253 20.28 3.69 -5.09
CA SER A 253 19.17 3.07 -5.78
C SER A 253 19.23 1.56 -5.56
N PHE A 254 18.06 0.92 -5.49
CA PHE A 254 17.94 -0.48 -5.10
C PHE A 254 16.69 -1.08 -5.72
N THR A 255 16.55 -2.40 -5.64
CA THR A 255 15.44 -3.16 -6.21
C THR A 255 14.71 -3.92 -5.15
N LEU A 256 13.39 -3.76 -5.09
CA LEU A 256 12.50 -4.51 -4.20
C LEU A 256 11.81 -5.66 -4.92
N ASP A 257 11.44 -6.69 -4.16
CA ASP A 257 10.49 -7.70 -4.60
C ASP A 257 9.06 -7.18 -4.36
N THR A 258 8.20 -7.32 -5.36
CA THR A 258 6.78 -7.04 -5.25
C THR A 258 5.97 -8.21 -5.74
N ALA A 259 4.75 -8.36 -5.26
CA ALA A 259 3.87 -9.43 -5.69
C ALA A 259 2.44 -8.96 -5.90
N THR A 260 1.79 -9.53 -6.91
CA THR A 260 0.34 -9.50 -7.11
C THR A 260 -0.23 -10.86 -6.68
N LEU A 261 -1.11 -10.87 -5.69
CA LEU A 261 -1.85 -12.05 -5.24
C LEU A 261 -3.31 -11.92 -5.70
N GLU A 262 -3.73 -12.84 -6.57
CA GLU A 262 -5.11 -12.98 -7.03
C GLU A 262 -5.83 -14.01 -6.17
N ALA A 263 -6.95 -13.63 -5.58
CA ALA A 263 -7.67 -14.45 -4.63
C ALA A 263 -9.18 -14.45 -4.89
N VAL A 264 -9.84 -15.57 -4.54
CA VAL A 264 -11.29 -15.71 -4.60
C VAL A 264 -11.85 -16.07 -3.22
N PRO A 265 -13.05 -15.60 -2.85
CA PRO A 265 -13.71 -15.96 -1.59
C PRO A 265 -14.04 -17.45 -1.56
N VAL A 266 -13.77 -18.11 -0.43
CA VAL A 266 -14.18 -19.51 -0.13
C VAL A 266 -15.03 -19.60 1.12
#